data_AF-A0AAX3NBS9-F1
#
_entry.id   AF-A0AAX3NBS9-F1
#
_cell.length_a   1.000
_cell.length_b   1.000
_cell.length_c   1.000
_cell.angle_alpha   90.00
_cell.angle_beta   90.00
_cell.angle_gamma   90.00
#
_symmetry.space_group_name_H-M   'P 1'
#
loop_
_entity.id
_entity.type
_entity.pdbx_description
1 polymer ?
#
loop_
_entity_poly.entity_id
_entity_poly.type
_entity_poly.pdbx_seq_one_letter_code
_entity_poly.pdbx_strand_id
1 'polypeptide(L)'
;MKKWNVTLSTTEPDNYVGIINVRQGNVNSEVMEAQIVQNGLPLDLTDCTATFQAFLGGEHVVERSCKIIDYKRGIVQYTFDEYTMQSLHRQRANIVFYKGEEEIATTQDFTYFVIHAVSKTSGEMGSYWQTAEDLINDMKDYLNAGKGDFEDWFDSVKDILESIDPGGILLSKVIAFEKILSARVPSGSGFIIEHDSEYQPDVKVTAYKNSIGTEKEGLDTGPSFGGETIFIVPTFISYDRKKINIDIPTSFALAGDVVILDNTLLMIDGENVLKFTVEGAKITSGYIEKVEVPKLLVPTPISNHSVKLEWKRGG
;
A
#
# COMPACT_ATOMS: atom_id res chain seq x y z
N MET A 1 -16.47 -25.99 -12.55
CA MET A 1 -17.69 -26.84 -12.54
C MET A 1 -18.21 -26.86 -11.11
N LYS A 2 -19.49 -26.56 -10.87
CA LYS A 2 -20.05 -26.53 -9.51
C LYS A 2 -20.19 -27.95 -8.95
N LYS A 3 -19.69 -28.17 -7.74
CA LYS A 3 -19.75 -29.46 -7.04
C LYS A 3 -20.96 -29.56 -6.12
N TRP A 4 -21.35 -28.45 -5.51
CA TRP A 4 -22.51 -28.36 -4.62
C TRP A 4 -23.52 -27.34 -5.11
N ASN A 5 -24.80 -27.68 -4.99
CA ASN A 5 -25.92 -26.75 -5.14
C ASN A 5 -26.69 -26.77 -3.83
N VAL A 6 -26.90 -25.59 -3.23
CA VAL A 6 -27.60 -25.44 -1.95
C VAL A 6 -28.64 -24.35 -2.04
N THR A 7 -29.59 -24.37 -1.11
CA THR A 7 -30.51 -23.25 -0.88
C THR A 7 -30.19 -22.67 0.48
N LEU A 8 -29.98 -21.36 0.55
CA LEU A 8 -29.69 -20.64 1.80
C LEU A 8 -30.76 -19.57 2.01
N SER A 9 -31.39 -19.61 3.17
CA SER A 9 -32.43 -18.68 3.60
C SER A 9 -31.87 -17.61 4.53
N THR A 10 -32.42 -16.40 4.45
CA THR A 10 -32.17 -15.31 5.39
C THR A 10 -33.17 -15.31 6.57
N THR A 11 -34.30 -16.00 6.43
CA THR A 11 -35.43 -15.92 7.38
C THR A 11 -35.84 -17.23 8.02
N GLU A 12 -35.45 -18.37 7.46
CA GLU A 12 -35.67 -19.67 8.13
C GLU A 12 -34.77 -19.78 9.36
N PRO A 13 -35.10 -20.61 10.37
CA PRO A 13 -34.29 -20.71 11.59
C PRO A 13 -32.92 -21.38 11.39
N ASP A 14 -32.82 -22.32 10.45
CA ASP A 14 -31.58 -23.05 10.15
C ASP A 14 -31.48 -23.34 8.65
N ASN A 15 -30.27 -23.27 8.09
CA ASN A 15 -30.00 -23.73 6.72
C ASN A 15 -29.54 -25.20 6.72
N TYR A 16 -30.48 -26.12 6.47
CA TYR A 16 -30.19 -27.55 6.32
C TYR A 16 -29.64 -27.85 4.92
N VAL A 17 -28.34 -27.62 4.73
CA VAL A 17 -27.65 -28.02 3.51
C VAL A 17 -27.20 -29.48 3.56
N GLY A 18 -27.11 -30.12 2.39
CA GLY A 18 -26.45 -31.42 2.26
C GLY A 18 -24.97 -31.35 2.66
N ILE A 19 -24.32 -32.51 2.85
CA ILE A 19 -22.92 -32.56 3.29
C ILE A 19 -22.00 -31.92 2.23
N ILE A 20 -21.38 -30.80 2.58
CA ILE A 20 -20.33 -30.14 1.80
C ILE A 20 -18.97 -30.58 2.35
N ASN A 21 -18.20 -31.32 1.55
CA ASN A 21 -16.87 -31.82 1.92
C ASN A 21 -15.82 -31.21 1.00
N VAL A 22 -15.09 -30.20 1.48
CA VAL A 22 -14.01 -29.55 0.73
C VAL A 22 -12.66 -30.13 1.15
N ARG A 23 -11.73 -30.29 0.20
CA ARG A 23 -10.40 -30.83 0.49
C ARG A 23 -9.38 -29.72 0.64
N GLN A 24 -8.70 -29.70 1.79
CA GLN A 24 -7.62 -28.74 2.06
C GLN A 24 -6.55 -28.79 0.96
N GLY A 25 -6.10 -27.62 0.48
CA GLY A 25 -5.07 -27.51 -0.57
C GLY A 25 -5.55 -27.74 -2.01
N ASN A 26 -6.84 -28.02 -2.23
CA ASN A 26 -7.40 -27.94 -3.58
C ASN A 26 -7.54 -26.48 -4.01
N VAL A 27 -7.23 -26.18 -5.29
CA VAL A 27 -7.33 -24.82 -5.83
C VAL A 27 -8.39 -24.79 -6.92
N ASN A 28 -9.32 -23.83 -6.84
CA ASN A 28 -10.33 -23.52 -7.87
C ASN A 28 -11.30 -24.66 -8.27
N SER A 29 -11.26 -25.81 -7.59
CA SER A 29 -12.12 -26.96 -7.91
C SER A 29 -13.26 -27.17 -6.92
N GLU A 30 -13.20 -26.57 -5.72
CA GLU A 30 -14.22 -26.67 -4.69
C GLU A 30 -15.22 -25.53 -4.83
N VAL A 31 -16.25 -25.71 -5.67
CA VAL A 31 -17.20 -24.66 -6.02
C VAL A 31 -18.61 -25.01 -5.54
N MET A 32 -19.20 -24.12 -4.74
CA MET A 32 -20.60 -24.16 -4.30
C MET A 32 -21.41 -23.08 -5.01
N GLU A 33 -22.61 -23.43 -5.44
CA GLU A 33 -23.62 -22.48 -5.89
C GLU A 33 -24.81 -22.50 -4.91
N ALA A 34 -25.20 -21.33 -4.43
CA ALA A 34 -26.28 -21.14 -3.49
C ALA A 34 -27.42 -20.34 -4.14
N GLN A 35 -28.63 -20.88 -4.06
CA GLN A 35 -29.88 -20.17 -4.30
C GLN A 35 -30.25 -19.44 -2.99
N ILE A 36 -30.26 -18.12 -3.02
CA ILE A 36 -30.59 -17.29 -1.87
C ILE A 36 -32.08 -17.04 -1.85
N VAL A 37 -32.72 -17.27 -0.71
CA VAL A 37 -34.16 -17.08 -0.52
C VAL A 37 -34.46 -16.26 0.73
N GLN A 38 -35.56 -15.51 0.65
CA GLN A 38 -36.14 -14.79 1.78
C GLN A 38 -37.63 -15.09 1.81
N ASN A 39 -38.14 -15.58 2.94
CA ASN A 39 -39.50 -16.09 3.09
C ASN A 39 -39.89 -17.12 2.01
N GLY A 40 -38.95 -17.98 1.62
CA GLY A 40 -39.15 -19.04 0.62
C GLY A 40 -39.17 -18.58 -0.84
N LEU A 41 -38.98 -17.28 -1.13
CA LEU A 41 -38.89 -16.74 -2.48
C LEU A 41 -37.44 -16.34 -2.80
N PRO A 42 -36.98 -16.48 -4.07
CA PRO A 42 -35.66 -15.98 -4.47
C PRO A 42 -35.47 -14.52 -4.10
N LEU A 43 -34.33 -14.21 -3.48
CA LEU A 43 -33.97 -12.85 -3.12
C LEU A 43 -33.38 -12.12 -4.32
N ASP A 44 -33.91 -10.94 -4.68
CA ASP A 44 -33.34 -10.09 -5.71
C ASP A 44 -32.11 -9.37 -5.15
N LEU A 45 -30.94 -9.67 -5.73
CA LEU A 45 -29.65 -9.16 -5.30
C LEU A 45 -29.15 -7.99 -6.18
N THR A 46 -30.00 -7.38 -7.00
CA THR A 46 -29.60 -6.28 -7.90
C THR A 46 -28.87 -5.17 -7.12
N ASP A 47 -27.73 -4.74 -7.67
CA ASP A 47 -26.81 -3.75 -7.08
C ASP A 47 -26.14 -4.17 -5.76
N CYS A 48 -26.18 -5.46 -5.41
CA CYS A 48 -25.56 -5.95 -4.19
C CYS A 48 -24.18 -6.56 -4.46
N THR A 49 -23.33 -6.56 -3.43
CA THR A 49 -22.16 -7.44 -3.32
C THR A 49 -22.46 -8.56 -2.32
N ALA A 50 -21.69 -9.64 -2.38
CA ALA A 50 -21.87 -10.80 -1.53
C ALA A 50 -20.54 -11.24 -0.93
N THR A 51 -20.52 -11.52 0.37
CA THR A 51 -19.34 -11.92 1.14
C THR A 51 -19.65 -13.23 1.87
N PHE A 52 -18.82 -14.24 1.64
CA PHE A 52 -18.80 -15.48 2.42
C PHE A 52 -18.07 -15.23 3.73
N GLN A 53 -18.69 -15.54 4.87
CA GLN A 53 -18.03 -15.51 6.17
C GLN A 53 -18.00 -16.92 6.76
N ALA A 54 -16.86 -17.32 7.33
CA ALA A 54 -16.72 -18.60 8.03
C ALA A 54 -16.04 -18.44 9.38
N PHE A 55 -16.60 -19.09 10.39
CA PHE A 55 -15.98 -19.33 11.69
C PHE A 55 -15.10 -20.58 11.59
N LEU A 56 -13.79 -20.37 11.63
CA LEU A 56 -12.78 -21.42 11.58
C LEU A 56 -12.26 -21.73 12.97
N GLY A 57 -12.29 -23.02 13.35
CA GLY A 57 -11.73 -23.49 14.62
C GLY A 57 -12.43 -22.94 15.87
N GLY A 58 -13.57 -22.25 15.73
CA GLY A 58 -14.34 -21.66 16.83
C GLY A 58 -13.93 -20.25 17.24
N GLU A 59 -12.83 -19.71 16.71
CA GLU A 59 -12.25 -18.43 17.20
C GLU A 59 -12.04 -17.39 16.09
N HIS A 60 -11.90 -17.80 14.83
CA HIS A 60 -11.49 -16.89 13.75
C HIS A 60 -12.57 -16.74 12.68
N VAL A 61 -12.86 -15.50 12.28
CA VAL A 61 -13.75 -15.20 11.16
C VAL A 61 -12.91 -14.95 9.90
N VAL A 62 -13.21 -15.67 8.83
CA VAL A 62 -12.65 -15.45 7.49
C VAL A 62 -13.74 -14.87 6.60
N GLU A 63 -13.44 -13.77 5.92
CA GLU A 63 -14.35 -13.12 4.98
C GLU A 63 -13.77 -13.13 3.56
N ARG A 64 -14.57 -13.57 2.58
CA ARG A 64 -14.15 -13.67 1.18
C ARG A 64 -15.28 -13.26 0.24
N SER A 65 -14.95 -12.59 -0.85
CA SER A 65 -15.96 -12.20 -1.84
C SER A 65 -16.57 -13.44 -2.51
N CYS A 66 -17.89 -13.43 -2.63
CA CYS A 66 -18.65 -14.32 -3.49
C CYS A 66 -18.83 -13.69 -4.88
N LYS A 67 -19.18 -14.54 -5.86
CA LYS A 67 -19.59 -14.10 -7.20
C LYS A 67 -21.11 -14.27 -7.35
N ILE A 68 -21.83 -13.19 -7.64
CA ILE A 68 -23.26 -13.28 -7.98
C ILE A 68 -23.37 -13.69 -9.46
N ILE A 69 -24.06 -14.79 -9.74
CA ILE A 69 -24.23 -15.37 -11.07
C ILE A 69 -25.51 -14.88 -11.72
N ASP A 70 -26.59 -14.78 -10.93
CA ASP A 70 -27.88 -14.25 -11.38
C ASP A 70 -28.49 -13.40 -10.25
N TYR A 71 -28.53 -12.10 -10.48
CA TYR A 71 -29.02 -11.12 -9.52
C TYR A 71 -30.52 -11.30 -9.22
N LYS A 72 -31.35 -11.44 -10.27
CA LYS A 72 -32.81 -11.50 -10.12
C LYS A 72 -33.28 -12.81 -9.52
N ARG A 73 -32.55 -13.89 -9.82
CA ARG A 73 -32.83 -15.21 -9.26
C ARG A 73 -32.07 -15.48 -7.98
N GLY A 74 -31.27 -14.55 -7.45
CA GLY A 74 -30.53 -14.75 -6.19
C GLY A 74 -29.55 -15.92 -6.25
N ILE A 75 -28.83 -16.12 -7.36
CA ILE A 75 -27.83 -17.20 -7.49
C ILE A 75 -26.45 -16.66 -7.18
N VAL A 76 -25.80 -17.23 -6.17
CA VAL A 76 -24.47 -16.84 -5.70
C VAL A 76 -23.53 -18.04 -5.79
N GLN A 77 -22.30 -17.81 -6.19
CA GLN A 77 -21.26 -18.83 -6.28
C GLN A 77 -20.09 -18.47 -5.37
N TYR A 78 -19.62 -19.45 -4.63
CA TYR A 78 -18.41 -19.36 -3.84
C TYR A 78 -17.45 -20.48 -4.22
N THR A 79 -16.18 -20.13 -4.38
CA THR A 79 -15.08 -21.08 -4.59
C THR A 79 -14.29 -21.13 -3.30
N PHE A 80 -14.32 -22.26 -2.62
CA PHE A 80 -13.53 -22.44 -1.40
C PHE A 80 -12.05 -22.35 -1.73
N ASP A 81 -11.34 -21.60 -0.91
CA ASP A 81 -9.95 -21.27 -1.08
C ASP A 81 -9.13 -21.69 0.14
N GLU A 82 -7.83 -21.46 0.04
CA GLU A 82 -6.88 -21.83 1.08
C GLU A 82 -7.27 -21.26 2.44
N TYR A 83 -7.85 -20.06 2.51
CA TYR A 83 -8.25 -19.41 3.75
C TYR A 83 -9.46 -20.07 4.41
N THR A 84 -10.47 -20.42 3.63
CA THR A 84 -11.70 -21.07 4.12
C THR A 84 -11.54 -22.58 4.32
N MET A 85 -10.39 -23.15 3.91
CA MET A 85 -10.05 -24.57 4.07
C MET A 85 -8.90 -24.82 5.06
N GLN A 86 -8.53 -23.85 5.88
CA GLN A 86 -7.36 -23.98 6.78
C GLN A 86 -7.59 -24.96 7.95
N SER A 87 -8.79 -24.97 8.53
CA SER A 87 -9.08 -25.76 9.72
C SER A 87 -9.82 -27.03 9.32
N LEU A 88 -9.20 -28.19 9.56
CA LEU A 88 -9.83 -29.49 9.36
C LEU A 88 -11.09 -29.61 10.23
N HIS A 89 -11.99 -30.52 9.83
CA HIS A 89 -13.26 -30.81 10.49
C HIS A 89 -14.39 -29.83 10.13
N ARG A 90 -15.43 -29.79 10.98
CA ARG A 90 -16.69 -29.08 10.77
C ARG A 90 -16.49 -27.58 10.99
N GLN A 91 -16.88 -26.78 10.00
CA GLN A 91 -16.86 -25.32 10.02
C GLN A 91 -18.28 -24.76 9.87
N ARG A 92 -18.50 -23.54 10.36
CA ARG A 92 -19.78 -22.82 10.27
C ARG A 92 -19.60 -21.57 9.42
N ALA A 93 -20.51 -21.32 8.48
CA ALA A 93 -20.42 -20.20 7.55
C ALA A 93 -21.79 -19.60 7.23
N ASN A 94 -21.79 -18.37 6.71
CA ASN A 94 -22.95 -17.69 6.15
C ASN A 94 -22.53 -16.85 4.92
N ILE A 95 -23.50 -16.23 4.27
CA ILE A 95 -23.26 -15.23 3.22
C ILE A 95 -23.99 -13.94 3.58
N VAL A 96 -23.25 -12.84 3.58
CA VAL A 96 -23.71 -11.48 3.84
C VAL A 96 -23.82 -10.71 2.53
N PHE A 97 -24.85 -9.89 2.40
CA PHE A 97 -25.12 -9.07 1.23
C PHE A 97 -25.10 -7.59 1.58
N TYR A 98 -24.41 -6.80 0.76
CA TYR A 98 -24.29 -5.36 0.95
C TYR A 98 -24.81 -4.60 -0.27
N LYS A 99 -25.43 -3.45 -0.05
CA LYS A 99 -25.75 -2.48 -1.10
C LYS A 99 -24.98 -1.19 -0.84
N GLY A 100 -23.86 -1.02 -1.54
CA GLY A 100 -22.86 -0.03 -1.13
C GLY A 100 -22.16 -0.49 0.14
N GLU A 101 -22.23 0.33 1.20
CA GLU A 101 -21.67 0.02 2.53
C GLU A 101 -22.71 -0.54 3.52
N GLU A 102 -23.99 -0.56 3.15
CA GLU A 102 -25.07 -1.02 4.03
C GLU A 102 -25.26 -2.54 3.91
N GLU A 103 -25.21 -3.26 5.04
CA GLU A 103 -25.61 -4.67 5.12
C GLU A 103 -27.13 -4.76 5.00
N ILE A 104 -27.61 -5.47 3.97
CA ILE A 104 -29.06 -5.57 3.68
C ILE A 104 -29.65 -6.92 4.08
N ALA A 105 -28.83 -7.98 4.15
CA ALA A 105 -29.27 -9.32 4.49
C ALA A 105 -28.07 -10.22 4.80
N THR A 106 -28.29 -11.17 5.72
CA THR A 106 -27.35 -12.25 6.02
C THR A 106 -28.12 -13.57 6.01
N THR A 107 -27.58 -14.60 5.32
CA THR A 107 -28.17 -15.93 5.40
C THR A 107 -28.01 -16.50 6.80
N GLN A 108 -28.90 -17.39 7.25
CA GLN A 108 -28.57 -18.19 8.42
C GLN A 108 -27.30 -19.02 8.22
N ASP A 109 -26.67 -19.37 9.33
CA ASP A 109 -25.50 -20.22 9.34
C ASP A 109 -25.79 -21.58 8.69
N PHE A 110 -24.84 -22.08 7.92
CA PHE A 110 -24.78 -23.44 7.42
C PHE A 110 -23.43 -24.07 7.78
N THR A 111 -23.32 -25.38 7.54
CA THR A 111 -22.13 -26.17 7.87
C THR A 111 -21.44 -26.69 6.63
N TYR A 112 -20.11 -26.69 6.65
CA TYR A 112 -19.29 -27.47 5.71
C TYR A 112 -18.15 -28.19 6.46
N PHE A 113 -17.54 -29.18 5.83
CA PHE A 113 -16.44 -29.95 6.39
C PHE A 113 -15.20 -29.79 5.53
N VAL A 114 -14.09 -29.48 6.18
CA VAL A 114 -12.76 -29.51 5.58
C VAL A 114 -12.13 -30.86 5.89
N ILE A 115 -11.78 -31.60 4.83
CA ILE A 115 -11.13 -32.91 4.93
C ILE A 115 -9.72 -32.87 4.37
N HIS A 116 -8.88 -33.78 4.84
CA HIS A 116 -7.50 -33.90 4.41
C HIS A 116 -7.40 -34.27 2.92
N ALA A 117 -6.54 -33.59 2.17
CA ALA A 117 -6.14 -34.05 0.84
C ALA A 117 -5.02 -35.07 0.97
N VAL A 118 -5.23 -36.28 0.45
CA VAL A 118 -4.25 -37.39 0.56
C VAL A 118 -2.95 -37.07 -0.22
N SER A 119 -3.02 -36.16 -1.19
CA SER A 119 -1.93 -35.82 -2.10
C SER A 119 -1.16 -34.54 -1.73
N LYS A 120 -1.43 -33.93 -0.57
CA LYS A 120 -0.85 -32.63 -0.19
C LYS A 120 0.05 -32.75 1.04
N THR A 121 1.19 -32.09 0.99
CA THR A 121 2.16 -32.01 2.10
C THR A 121 1.75 -30.94 3.12
N SER A 122 2.25 -31.03 4.35
CA SER A 122 1.93 -30.05 5.41
C SER A 122 2.28 -28.61 5.04
N GLY A 123 3.30 -28.38 4.21
CA GLY A 123 3.64 -27.05 3.69
C GLY A 123 2.66 -26.54 2.63
N GLU A 124 2.10 -27.42 1.80
CA GLU A 124 1.07 -27.06 0.82
C GLU A 124 -0.32 -26.87 1.43
N MET A 125 -0.52 -27.39 2.65
CA MET A 125 -1.80 -27.29 3.39
C MET A 125 -1.95 -25.96 4.14
N GLY A 126 -0.86 -25.20 4.29
CA GLY A 126 -0.81 -23.77 4.64
C GLY A 126 -1.39 -23.39 6.01
N SER A 127 -0.53 -22.91 6.91
CA SER A 127 -0.94 -22.21 8.14
C SER A 127 -1.00 -20.71 7.86
N TYR A 128 -2.08 -20.24 7.24
CA TYR A 128 -2.17 -18.83 6.80
C TYR A 128 -2.61 -17.86 7.91
N TRP A 129 -2.86 -18.35 9.12
CA TRP A 129 -3.34 -17.53 10.23
C TRP A 129 -2.24 -16.96 11.13
N GLN A 130 -0.97 -16.80 10.72
CA GLN A 130 -0.11 -15.90 11.49
C GLN A 130 -0.83 -14.55 11.58
N THR A 131 -1.25 -14.16 12.79
CA THR A 131 -1.97 -12.91 12.96
C THR A 131 -1.00 -11.78 12.61
N ALA A 132 -1.53 -10.61 12.22
CA ALA A 132 -0.67 -9.43 12.07
C ALA A 132 0.17 -9.19 13.34
N GLU A 133 -0.36 -9.58 14.51
CA GLU A 133 0.33 -9.52 15.79
C GLU A 133 1.50 -10.51 15.90
N ASP A 134 1.35 -11.76 15.44
CA ASP A 134 2.45 -12.74 15.40
C ASP A 134 3.56 -12.28 14.45
N LEU A 135 3.20 -11.78 13.26
CA LEU A 135 4.18 -11.22 12.34
C LEU A 135 4.89 -10.00 12.93
N ILE A 136 4.15 -9.13 13.63
CA ILE A 136 4.73 -7.98 14.32
C ILE A 136 5.69 -8.44 15.43
N ASN A 137 5.35 -9.51 16.16
CA ASN A 137 6.21 -10.05 17.22
C ASN A 137 7.48 -10.70 16.63
N ASP A 138 7.35 -11.50 15.57
CA ASP A 138 8.49 -12.06 14.83
C ASP A 138 9.42 -10.95 14.30
N MET A 139 8.85 -9.86 13.77
CA MET A 139 9.61 -8.69 13.32
C MET A 139 10.30 -7.97 14.48
N LYS A 140 9.64 -7.82 15.64
CA LYS A 140 10.25 -7.21 16.82
C LYS A 140 11.41 -8.05 17.34
N ASP A 141 11.25 -9.37 17.39
CA ASP A 141 12.28 -10.29 17.87
C ASP A 141 13.51 -10.27 16.94
N TYR A 142 13.30 -10.26 15.62
CA TYR A 142 14.37 -10.08 14.64
C TYR A 142 15.10 -8.74 14.82
N LEU A 143 14.38 -7.64 15.02
CA LEU A 143 14.96 -6.31 15.27
C LEU A 143 15.74 -6.26 16.59
N ASN A 144 15.24 -6.92 17.64
CA ASN A 144 15.90 -6.96 18.94
C ASN A 144 17.17 -7.81 18.91
N ALA A 145 17.14 -8.98 18.25
CA ALA A 145 18.32 -9.79 18.03
C ALA A 145 19.38 -9.06 17.19
N GLY A 146 18.96 -8.40 16.11
CA GLY A 146 19.85 -7.62 15.25
C GLY A 146 20.49 -6.40 15.94
N LYS A 147 19.85 -5.82 16.97
CA LYS A 147 20.46 -4.78 17.80
C LYS A 147 21.65 -5.32 18.59
N GLY A 148 21.51 -6.50 19.21
CA GLY A 148 22.60 -7.14 19.94
C GLY A 148 23.79 -7.44 19.04
N ASP A 149 23.55 -8.06 17.88
CA ASP A 149 24.60 -8.35 16.89
C ASP A 149 25.32 -7.09 16.40
N PHE A 150 24.58 -5.97 16.23
CA PHE A 150 25.17 -4.69 15.85
C PHE A 150 26.01 -4.08 16.98
N GLU A 151 25.54 -4.12 18.22
CA GLU A 151 26.28 -3.61 19.38
C GLU A 151 27.58 -4.38 19.58
N ASP A 152 27.53 -5.72 19.54
CA ASP A 152 28.72 -6.57 19.64
C ASP A 152 29.72 -6.29 18.50
N TRP A 153 29.23 -6.14 17.27
CA TRP A 153 30.06 -5.76 16.14
C TRP A 153 30.66 -4.36 16.32
N PHE A 154 29.86 -3.37 16.72
CA PHE A 154 30.28 -1.98 16.89
C PHE A 154 31.38 -1.88 17.95
N ASP A 155 31.20 -2.54 19.09
CA ASP A 155 32.19 -2.60 20.16
C ASP A 155 33.48 -3.28 19.67
N SER A 156 33.38 -4.32 18.84
CA SER A 156 34.56 -5.00 18.28
C SER A 156 35.42 -4.11 17.37
N VAL A 157 34.85 -3.06 16.77
CA VAL A 157 35.54 -2.14 15.86
C VAL A 157 35.72 -0.73 16.43
N LYS A 158 35.29 -0.49 17.67
CA LYS A 158 35.23 0.84 18.30
C LYS A 158 36.56 1.59 18.27
N ASP A 159 37.65 0.95 18.70
CA ASP A 159 38.98 1.58 18.75
C ASP A 159 39.47 2.00 17.35
N ILE A 160 39.07 1.26 16.30
CA ILE A 160 39.37 1.61 14.90
C ILE A 160 38.55 2.83 14.49
N LEU A 161 37.26 2.87 14.85
CA LEU A 161 36.38 4.01 14.53
C LEU A 161 36.82 5.28 15.27
N GLU A 162 37.28 5.20 16.52
CA GLU A 162 37.76 6.35 17.29
C GLU A 162 39.07 6.94 16.71
N SER A 163 39.91 6.10 16.11
CA SER A 163 41.21 6.51 15.58
C SER A 163 41.19 6.94 14.11
N ILE A 164 40.05 6.83 13.42
CA ILE A 164 39.96 7.03 11.95
C ILE A 164 40.12 8.50 11.52
N ASP A 165 39.71 9.46 12.36
CA ASP A 165 39.81 10.90 12.07
C ASP A 165 40.29 11.69 13.29
N PRO A 166 41.58 11.59 13.65
CA PRO A 166 42.12 12.29 14.79
C PRO A 166 41.90 13.80 14.68
N GLY A 167 41.17 14.38 15.64
CA GLY A 167 40.88 15.81 15.67
C GLY A 167 39.78 16.28 14.71
N GLY A 168 39.05 15.38 14.03
CA GLY A 168 37.84 15.75 13.28
C GLY A 168 38.10 16.53 11.98
N ILE A 169 39.28 16.38 11.38
CA ILE A 169 39.68 17.15 10.20
C ILE A 169 38.92 16.68 8.95
N LEU A 170 38.78 15.37 8.77
CA LEU A 170 38.02 14.81 7.66
C LEU A 170 36.53 15.07 7.86
N LEU A 171 36.01 14.93 9.08
CA LEU A 171 34.62 15.23 9.42
C LEU A 171 34.26 16.66 9.05
N SER A 172 35.11 17.63 9.39
CA SER A 172 34.89 19.05 9.06
C SER A 172 34.81 19.28 7.55
N LYS A 173 35.65 18.59 6.76
CA LYS A 173 35.61 18.68 5.29
C LYS A 173 34.36 18.01 4.73
N VAL A 174 33.99 16.84 5.26
CA VAL A 174 32.79 16.10 4.82
C VAL A 174 31.54 16.92 5.09
N ILE A 175 31.41 17.57 6.26
CA ILE A 175 30.29 18.46 6.57
C ILE A 175 30.23 19.64 5.59
N ALA A 176 31.38 20.23 5.24
CA ALA A 176 31.42 21.31 4.26
C ALA A 176 31.00 20.83 2.86
N PHE A 177 31.41 19.63 2.45
CA PHE A 177 30.96 19.00 1.21
C PHE A 177 29.46 18.69 1.24
N GLU A 178 28.95 18.13 2.34
CA GLU A 178 27.53 17.83 2.52
C GLU A 178 26.68 19.10 2.41
N LYS A 179 27.13 20.22 2.99
CA LYS A 179 26.46 21.52 2.84
C LYS A 179 26.41 22.01 1.39
N ILE A 180 27.45 21.74 0.59
CA ILE A 180 27.46 22.08 -0.83
C ILE A 180 26.51 21.15 -1.59
N LEU A 181 26.55 19.84 -1.32
CA LEU A 181 25.69 18.85 -1.95
C LEU A 181 24.21 19.16 -1.68
N SER A 182 23.84 19.41 -0.43
CA SER A 182 22.47 19.72 -0.03
C SER A 182 21.91 21.01 -0.65
N ALA A 183 22.77 21.92 -1.11
CA ALA A 183 22.39 23.17 -1.77
C ALA A 183 22.44 23.11 -3.31
N ARG A 184 23.16 22.14 -3.90
CA ARG A 184 23.49 22.16 -5.33
C ARG A 184 23.11 20.88 -6.07
N VAL A 185 23.01 19.75 -5.39
CA VAL A 185 22.78 18.45 -6.01
C VAL A 185 21.32 18.04 -5.77
N PRO A 186 20.52 17.89 -6.84
CA PRO A 186 19.15 17.41 -6.74
C PRO A 186 19.13 15.88 -6.51
N SER A 187 19.01 15.46 -5.25
CA SER A 187 19.07 14.03 -4.91
C SER A 187 18.21 13.62 -3.71
N GLY A 188 17.35 14.50 -3.18
CA GLY A 188 16.87 14.32 -1.80
C GLY A 188 15.39 14.53 -1.53
N SER A 189 14.57 14.92 -2.51
CA SER A 189 13.12 15.02 -2.34
C SER A 189 12.45 15.06 -3.70
N GLY A 190 11.83 13.94 -4.10
CA GLY A 190 11.06 13.85 -5.33
C GLY A 190 9.74 14.60 -5.17
N PHE A 191 9.55 15.68 -5.93
CA PHE A 191 8.26 16.33 -6.10
C PHE A 191 7.63 15.85 -7.40
N ILE A 192 6.37 15.45 -7.35
CA ILE A 192 5.65 14.93 -8.51
C ILE A 192 4.64 15.98 -8.97
N ILE A 193 4.67 16.30 -10.26
CA ILE A 193 3.64 17.12 -10.93
C ILE A 193 2.92 16.24 -11.94
N GLU A 194 1.59 16.15 -11.81
CA GLU A 194 0.75 15.54 -12.84
C GLU A 194 0.25 16.60 -13.82
N HIS A 195 0.16 16.23 -15.10
CA HIS A 195 -0.21 17.14 -16.18
C HIS A 195 -1.07 16.48 -17.26
N ASP A 196 -1.67 17.30 -18.13
CA ASP A 196 -2.57 16.85 -19.19
C ASP A 196 -1.86 16.39 -20.48
N SER A 197 -0.66 16.89 -20.75
CA SER A 197 0.12 16.58 -21.96
C SER A 197 0.54 15.10 -22.06
N GLU A 198 0.58 14.56 -23.28
CA GLU A 198 1.15 13.23 -23.57
C GLU A 198 2.67 13.28 -23.84
N TYR A 199 3.27 14.46 -23.80
CA TYR A 199 4.70 14.69 -24.02
C TYR A 199 5.42 14.99 -22.69
N GLN A 200 6.64 15.53 -22.76
CA GLN A 200 7.49 15.89 -21.63
C GLN A 200 7.53 17.42 -21.50
N PRO A 201 6.67 18.03 -20.66
CA PRO A 201 6.65 19.48 -20.47
C PRO A 201 7.87 19.95 -19.69
N ASP A 202 8.42 21.13 -20.01
CA ASP A 202 9.55 21.69 -19.29
C ASP A 202 9.11 22.27 -17.94
N VAL A 203 9.96 22.14 -16.92
CA VAL A 203 9.70 22.68 -15.58
C VAL A 203 10.85 23.57 -15.11
N LYS A 204 10.50 24.74 -14.57
CA LYS A 204 11.44 25.65 -13.89
C LYS A 204 11.05 25.80 -12.44
N VAL A 205 12.04 25.68 -11.55
CA VAL A 205 11.83 25.77 -10.10
C VAL A 205 12.58 26.96 -9.52
N THR A 206 11.88 27.75 -8.72
CA THR A 206 12.44 28.92 -8.01
C THR A 206 12.03 28.92 -6.56
N ALA A 207 12.92 29.35 -5.67
CA ALA A 207 12.65 29.49 -4.25
C ALA A 207 12.83 30.94 -3.81
N TYR A 208 11.95 31.43 -2.94
CA TYR A 208 12.01 32.77 -2.38
C TYR A 208 11.29 32.83 -1.03
N LYS A 209 11.47 33.94 -0.31
CA LYS A 209 10.84 34.17 0.99
C LYS A 209 10.08 35.49 1.03
N ASN A 210 9.12 35.58 1.96
CA ASN A 210 8.40 36.82 2.29
C ASN A 210 7.74 37.48 1.06
N SER A 211 7.21 36.66 0.14
CA SER A 211 6.34 37.14 -0.92
C SER A 211 5.03 37.71 -0.37
N ILE A 212 4.32 38.47 -1.20
CA ILE A 212 3.05 39.11 -0.82
C ILE A 212 2.07 38.07 -0.27
N GLY A 213 1.64 38.26 0.99
CA GLY A 213 0.68 37.39 1.68
C GLY A 213 1.31 36.21 2.42
N THR A 214 2.64 36.06 2.39
CA THR A 214 3.36 35.03 3.16
C THR A 214 4.18 35.61 4.32
N GLU A 215 4.21 36.93 4.48
CA GLU A 215 4.92 37.58 5.57
C GLU A 215 4.26 37.26 6.92
N LYS A 216 5.07 36.97 7.95
CA LYS A 216 4.60 36.47 9.25
C LYS A 216 3.64 37.40 9.99
N GLU A 217 3.87 38.71 9.95
CA GLU A 217 3.08 39.71 10.69
C GLU A 217 2.03 40.41 9.80
N GLY A 218 1.80 39.88 8.59
CA GLY A 218 0.82 40.40 7.63
C GLY A 218 1.43 41.17 6.46
N LEU A 219 0.57 41.71 5.60
CA LEU A 219 0.98 42.37 4.36
C LEU A 219 1.99 43.50 4.61
N ASP A 220 3.09 43.51 3.85
CA ASP A 220 4.13 44.56 3.89
C ASP A 220 4.85 44.68 5.26
N THR A 221 4.90 43.60 6.04
CA THR A 221 5.70 43.55 7.29
C THR A 221 7.06 42.89 7.12
N GLY A 222 7.35 42.33 5.95
CA GLY A 222 8.61 41.65 5.66
C GLY A 222 9.80 42.60 5.52
N PRO A 223 11.04 42.07 5.49
CA PRO A 223 12.25 42.89 5.34
C PRO A 223 12.39 43.55 3.95
N SER A 224 11.65 43.05 2.96
CA SER A 224 11.66 43.54 1.57
C SER A 224 10.26 43.37 0.98
N PHE A 225 9.61 44.47 0.61
CA PHE A 225 8.29 44.43 -0.02
C PHE A 225 8.32 43.66 -1.34
N GLY A 226 7.38 42.73 -1.51
CA GLY A 226 7.26 41.90 -2.70
C GLY A 226 8.07 40.60 -2.68
N GLY A 227 8.99 40.44 -1.72
CA GLY A 227 9.82 39.24 -1.57
C GLY A 227 11.30 39.53 -1.37
N GLU A 228 12.00 38.54 -0.84
CA GLU A 228 13.46 38.48 -0.75
C GLU A 228 14.11 37.95 -2.03
N THR A 229 15.38 37.56 -1.93
CA THR A 229 16.17 36.99 -3.03
C THR A 229 15.47 35.77 -3.64
N ILE A 230 15.37 35.76 -4.97
CA ILE A 230 14.86 34.64 -5.75
C ILE A 230 16.04 33.75 -6.16
N PHE A 231 15.99 32.48 -5.79
CA PHE A 231 16.96 31.47 -6.17
C PHE A 231 16.42 30.58 -7.29
N ILE A 232 17.22 30.36 -8.33
CA ILE A 232 16.96 29.29 -9.31
C ILE A 232 17.40 27.98 -8.64
N VAL A 233 16.45 27.05 -8.51
CA VAL A 233 16.70 25.77 -7.85
C VAL A 233 17.22 24.77 -8.88
N PRO A 234 18.39 24.16 -8.68
CA PRO A 234 18.85 23.06 -9.52
C PRO A 234 17.87 21.89 -9.45
N THR A 235 17.55 21.29 -10.59
CA THR A 235 16.56 20.20 -10.67
C THR A 235 17.12 19.03 -11.46
N PHE A 236 16.80 17.81 -11.03
CA PHE A 236 16.90 16.64 -11.89
C PHE A 236 15.49 16.18 -12.22
N ILE A 237 15.17 16.09 -13.51
CA ILE A 237 13.82 15.86 -13.99
C ILE A 237 13.77 14.51 -14.70
N SER A 238 12.80 13.69 -14.33
CA SER A 238 12.44 12.48 -15.05
C SER A 238 10.94 12.46 -15.34
N TYR A 239 10.54 11.65 -16.33
CA TYR A 239 9.19 11.66 -16.86
C TYR A 239 8.60 10.27 -16.86
N ASP A 240 7.37 10.18 -16.36
CA ASP A 240 6.43 9.11 -16.66
C ASP A 240 5.26 9.68 -17.47
N ARG A 241 4.39 8.80 -17.99
CA ARG A 241 3.23 9.27 -18.73
C ARG A 241 2.37 10.17 -17.83
N LYS A 242 2.21 11.44 -18.23
CA LYS A 242 1.45 12.48 -17.52
C LYS A 242 2.00 12.85 -16.14
N LYS A 243 3.26 12.53 -15.85
CA LYS A 243 3.91 12.82 -14.57
C LYS A 243 5.33 13.30 -14.79
N ILE A 244 5.70 14.33 -14.05
CA ILE A 244 7.06 14.87 -13.98
C ILE A 244 7.55 14.61 -12.56
N ASN A 245 8.62 13.83 -12.42
CA ASN A 245 9.30 13.63 -11.15
C ASN A 245 10.48 14.61 -11.10
N ILE A 246 10.51 15.45 -10.07
CA ILE A 246 11.42 16.58 -9.95
C ILE A 246 12.19 16.41 -8.64
N ASP A 247 13.45 16.02 -8.75
CA ASP A 247 14.36 16.04 -7.61
C ASP A 247 14.94 17.43 -7.42
N ILE A 248 14.96 17.89 -6.18
CA ILE A 248 15.61 19.15 -5.77
C ILE A 248 16.63 18.90 -4.65
N PRO A 249 17.58 19.82 -4.44
CA PRO A 249 18.51 19.75 -3.31
C PRO A 249 17.76 19.82 -1.98
N THR A 250 18.21 19.05 -0.99
CA THR A 250 17.53 18.89 0.32
C THR A 250 17.37 20.21 1.09
N SER A 251 18.24 21.19 0.88
CA SER A 251 18.12 22.51 1.53
C SER A 251 16.91 23.33 1.06
N PHE A 252 16.30 22.97 -0.07
CA PHE A 252 15.08 23.59 -0.59
C PHE A 252 13.80 22.76 -0.31
N ALA A 253 13.92 21.60 0.34
CA ALA A 253 12.78 20.77 0.66
C ALA A 253 11.81 21.51 1.60
N LEU A 254 10.53 21.52 1.25
CA LEU A 254 9.44 22.11 2.04
C LEU A 254 8.36 21.05 2.29
N ALA A 255 7.58 21.21 3.35
CA ALA A 255 6.45 20.34 3.69
C ALA A 255 5.15 21.15 3.91
N GLY A 256 4.99 22.23 3.15
CA GLY A 256 3.87 23.15 3.24
C GLY A 256 2.68 22.85 2.31
N ASP A 257 1.76 23.80 2.25
CA ASP A 257 0.54 23.72 1.46
C ASP A 257 0.82 23.85 -0.04
N VAL A 258 0.11 23.08 -0.85
CA VAL A 258 0.21 23.10 -2.32
C VAL A 258 -0.93 23.91 -2.90
N VAL A 259 -0.59 24.92 -3.71
CA VAL A 259 -1.53 25.80 -4.41
C VAL A 259 -1.26 25.73 -5.91
N ILE A 260 -2.27 25.39 -6.71
CA ILE A 260 -2.16 25.27 -8.17
C ILE A 260 -2.87 26.45 -8.83
N LEU A 261 -2.15 27.15 -9.70
CA LEU A 261 -2.58 28.32 -10.45
C LEU A 261 -2.24 28.10 -11.94
N ASP A 262 -3.16 27.48 -12.67
CA ASP A 262 -3.04 27.14 -14.09
C ASP A 262 -1.81 26.28 -14.43
N ASN A 263 -0.73 26.89 -14.94
CA ASN A 263 0.54 26.22 -15.25
C ASN A 263 1.62 26.41 -14.17
N THR A 264 1.26 27.01 -13.04
CA THR A 264 2.15 27.26 -11.91
C THR A 264 1.66 26.51 -10.68
N LEU A 265 2.57 25.86 -9.98
CA LEU A 265 2.32 25.27 -8.67
C LEU A 265 3.20 25.96 -7.64
N LEU A 266 2.62 26.34 -6.50
CA LEU A 266 3.31 26.90 -5.35
C LEU A 266 3.25 25.92 -4.20
N MET A 267 4.37 25.75 -3.52
CA MET A 267 4.46 25.08 -2.24
C MET A 267 4.86 26.11 -1.18
N ILE A 268 3.99 26.35 -0.21
CA ILE A 268 4.09 27.46 0.74
C ILE A 268 4.20 26.90 2.15
N ASP A 269 5.32 27.18 2.81
CA ASP A 269 5.58 26.79 4.20
C ASP A 269 6.03 28.02 5.02
N GLY A 270 5.04 28.63 5.67
CA GLY A 270 5.18 29.92 6.33
C GLY A 270 5.64 31.00 5.35
N GLU A 271 6.79 31.60 5.63
CA GLU A 271 7.40 32.64 4.79
C GLU A 271 8.09 32.08 3.54
N ASN A 272 8.32 30.77 3.45
CA ASN A 272 9.08 30.15 2.37
C ASN A 272 8.17 29.69 1.25
N VAL A 273 8.55 29.97 0.00
CA VAL A 273 7.80 29.56 -1.18
C VAL A 273 8.73 28.88 -2.17
N LEU A 274 8.30 27.71 -2.62
CA LEU A 274 8.87 27.00 -3.76
C LEU A 274 7.86 27.04 -4.92
N LYS A 275 8.27 27.65 -6.03
CA LYS A 275 7.44 27.83 -7.22
C LYS A 275 7.92 26.93 -8.34
N PHE A 276 7.00 26.15 -8.89
CA PHE A 276 7.16 25.32 -10.07
C PHE A 276 6.38 25.95 -11.21
N THR A 277 7.03 26.21 -12.33
CA THR A 277 6.39 26.71 -13.56
C THR A 277 6.52 25.65 -14.64
N VAL A 278 5.40 25.18 -15.17
CA VAL A 278 5.34 24.16 -16.23
C VAL A 278 5.04 24.83 -17.56
N GLU A 279 5.85 24.54 -18.57
CA GLU A 279 5.68 25.07 -19.94
C GLU A 279 5.17 23.96 -20.86
N GLY A 280 4.12 24.26 -21.63
CA GLY A 280 3.55 23.32 -22.62
C GLY A 280 2.54 22.30 -22.08
N ALA A 281 2.10 22.42 -20.83
CA ALA A 281 1.03 21.60 -20.26
C ALA A 281 0.29 22.33 -19.12
N LYS A 282 -0.92 21.88 -18.81
CA LYS A 282 -1.68 22.31 -17.64
C LYS A 282 -1.43 21.35 -16.48
N ILE A 283 -1.21 21.91 -15.29
CA ILE A 283 -1.03 21.13 -14.06
C ILE A 283 -2.38 20.59 -13.61
N THR A 284 -2.45 19.28 -13.35
CA THR A 284 -3.65 18.61 -12.81
C THR A 284 -3.53 18.27 -11.33
N SER A 285 -2.30 18.03 -10.84
CA SER A 285 -2.01 17.73 -9.43
C SER A 285 -0.53 17.95 -9.12
N GLY A 286 -0.17 18.07 -7.84
CA GLY A 286 1.22 17.97 -7.42
C GLY A 286 1.38 17.65 -5.94
N TYR A 287 2.41 16.88 -5.61
CA TYR A 287 2.62 16.31 -4.27
C TYR A 287 4.06 15.84 -4.06
N ILE A 288 4.50 15.77 -2.80
CA ILE A 288 5.77 15.11 -2.43
C ILE A 288 5.62 13.60 -2.60
N GLU A 289 6.61 12.94 -3.20
CA GLU A 289 6.66 11.49 -3.29
C GLU A 289 6.68 10.86 -1.88
N LYS A 290 5.58 10.22 -1.49
CA LYS A 290 5.44 9.54 -0.18
C LYS A 290 5.84 8.07 -0.21
N VAL A 291 5.88 7.47 -1.39
CA VAL A 291 6.20 6.06 -1.61
C VAL A 291 7.28 6.00 -2.67
N GLU A 292 8.53 5.90 -2.21
CA GLU A 292 9.66 5.83 -3.13
C GLU A 292 9.71 4.50 -3.88
N VAL A 293 10.08 4.57 -5.16
CA VAL A 293 10.28 3.40 -6.04
C VAL A 293 11.42 2.51 -5.51
N PRO A 294 11.27 1.18 -5.52
CA PRO A 294 12.35 0.24 -5.24
C PRO A 294 13.66 0.53 -5.98
N LYS A 295 14.78 0.53 -5.27
CA LYS A 295 16.13 0.75 -5.82
C LYS A 295 16.92 -0.58 -5.84
N LEU A 296 17.96 -0.65 -6.67
CA LEU A 296 18.90 -1.79 -6.74
C LEU A 296 18.22 -3.15 -6.96
N LEU A 297 17.54 -3.31 -8.09
CA LEU A 297 16.97 -4.60 -8.50
C LEU A 297 18.10 -5.60 -8.80
N VAL A 298 18.15 -6.69 -8.03
CA VAL A 298 19.12 -7.78 -8.19
C VAL A 298 18.38 -9.06 -8.59
N PRO A 299 18.54 -9.53 -9.84
CA PRO A 299 18.04 -10.82 -10.26
C PRO A 299 19.03 -11.94 -9.90
N THR A 300 18.61 -12.88 -9.07
CA THR A 300 19.38 -14.06 -8.67
C THR A 300 18.75 -15.31 -9.31
N PRO A 301 19.42 -16.01 -10.24
CA PRO A 301 18.89 -17.23 -10.85
C PRO A 301 18.61 -18.31 -9.80
N ILE A 302 17.41 -18.90 -9.83
CA ILE A 302 17.05 -20.04 -8.97
C ILE A 302 17.14 -21.34 -9.80
N SER A 303 16.76 -21.28 -11.08
CA SER A 303 16.85 -22.40 -12.03
C SER A 303 16.95 -21.89 -13.47
N ASN A 304 17.03 -22.81 -14.44
CA ASN A 304 17.04 -22.49 -15.88
C ASN A 304 15.75 -21.79 -16.37
N HIS A 305 14.69 -21.76 -15.55
CA HIS A 305 13.40 -21.15 -15.90
C HIS A 305 12.85 -20.22 -14.81
N SER A 306 13.62 -19.89 -13.77
CA SER A 306 13.16 -19.01 -12.69
C SER A 306 14.27 -18.15 -12.08
N VAL A 307 13.88 -16.93 -11.67
CA VAL A 307 14.76 -15.91 -11.08
C VAL A 307 14.08 -15.36 -9.83
N LYS A 308 14.86 -15.20 -8.75
CA LYS A 308 14.49 -14.41 -7.57
C LYS A 308 14.82 -12.95 -7.86
N LEU A 309 13.87 -12.05 -7.65
CA LEU A 309 14.16 -10.62 -7.72
C LEU A 309 14.23 -10.06 -6.30
N GLU A 310 15.35 -9.44 -5.97
CA GLU A 310 15.56 -8.72 -4.71
C GLU A 310 15.70 -7.23 -5.00
N TRP A 311 15.26 -6.38 -4.09
CA TRP A 311 15.38 -4.93 -4.21
C TRP A 311 15.60 -4.31 -2.83
N LYS A 312 16.09 -3.06 -2.82
CA LYS A 312 16.08 -2.22 -1.63
C LYS A 312 14.90 -1.26 -1.69
N ARG A 313 14.33 -0.93 -0.54
CA ARG A 313 13.34 0.15 -0.44
C ARG A 313 13.97 1.45 -0.95
N GLY A 314 13.20 2.27 -1.66
CA GLY A 314 13.57 3.67 -1.85
C GLY A 314 13.71 4.35 -0.47
N GLY A 315 14.60 5.33 -0.39
CA GLY A 315 15.02 5.97 0.86
C GLY A 315 13.92 6.77 1.54
#